data_AF-A0A512IT21-F1
#
_entry.id   AF-A0A512IT21-F1
#
_cell.length_a   1.000
_cell.length_b   1.000
_cell.length_c   1.000
_cell.angle_alpha   90.00
_cell.angle_beta   90.00
_cell.angle_gamma   90.00
#
_symmetry.space_group_name_H-M   'P 1'
#
loop_
_entity.id
_entity.type
_entity.pdbx_description
1 polymer ?
#
loop_
_entity_poly.entity_id
_entity_poly.type
_entity_poly.pdbx_seq_one_letter_code
_entity_poly.pdbx_strand_id
1 'polypeptide(L)'
;MVEVGLSWFVLTGVYLGLAGSLSAEEVGAAVICGGLGAIWVRQLGRCGDHHLMIRPAALKPLLTALARLPGETLRVGLRLLRAVVRGDVAGEDRAVQPAQAAHCPLNEDGPQTAGTRAVAVLAASLSPDTYVLRLERARGRICVHAILPAEGSA
;
A
#
# COMPACT_ATOMS: atom_id res chain seq x y z
N MET A 1 11.80 12.34 -20.69
CA MET A 1 13.00 11.48 -20.60
C MET A 1 13.32 11.09 -19.16
N VAL A 2 13.25 12.03 -18.21
CA VAL A 2 13.51 11.78 -16.77
C VAL A 2 12.66 10.63 -16.17
N GLU A 3 11.37 10.51 -16.52
CA GLU A 3 10.50 9.42 -16.02
C GLU A 3 10.95 8.02 -16.47
N VAL A 4 11.48 7.89 -17.69
CA VAL A 4 11.91 6.59 -18.23
C VAL A 4 13.22 6.17 -17.58
N GLY A 5 14.16 7.12 -17.41
CA GLY A 5 15.41 6.87 -16.70
C GLY A 5 15.19 6.51 -15.24
N LEU A 6 14.25 7.19 -14.56
CA LEU A 6 13.88 6.86 -13.18
C LEU A 6 13.24 5.48 -13.07
N SER A 7 12.28 5.16 -13.96
CA SER A 7 11.62 3.85 -13.98
C SER A 7 12.62 2.73 -14.27
N TRP A 8 13.54 2.96 -15.21
CA TRP A 8 14.63 2.05 -15.52
C TRP A 8 15.54 1.80 -14.31
N PHE A 9 15.96 2.87 -13.63
CA PHE A 9 16.83 2.77 -12.45
C PHE A 9 16.14 2.01 -11.31
N VAL A 10 14.87 2.33 -11.04
CA VAL A 10 14.07 1.65 -10.01
C VAL A 10 13.89 0.17 -10.34
N LEU A 11 13.51 -0.18 -11.56
CA LEU A 11 13.31 -1.58 -11.97
C LEU A 11 14.60 -2.39 -11.93
N THR A 12 15.71 -1.80 -12.39
CA THR A 12 17.04 -2.42 -12.35
C THR A 12 17.48 -2.65 -10.90
N GLY A 13 17.29 -1.66 -10.02
CA GLY A 13 17.61 -1.77 -8.60
C GLY A 13 16.76 -2.82 -7.87
N VAL A 14 15.45 -2.87 -8.16
CA VAL A 14 14.54 -3.90 -7.62
C VAL A 14 14.98 -5.28 -8.09
N TYR A 15 15.31 -5.45 -9.36
CA TYR A 15 15.80 -6.72 -9.90
C TYR A 15 17.07 -7.17 -9.16
N LEU A 16 18.07 -6.30 -9.05
CA LEU A 16 19.33 -6.65 -8.36
C LEU A 16 19.13 -6.97 -6.88
N GLY A 17 18.24 -6.24 -6.21
CA GLY A 17 17.86 -6.52 -4.83
C GLY A 17 17.20 -7.90 -4.66
N LEU A 18 16.38 -8.32 -5.62
CA LEU A 18 15.73 -9.64 -5.62
C LEU A 18 16.66 -10.77 -6.05
N ALA A 19 17.58 -10.52 -6.99
CA ALA A 19 18.56 -11.49 -7.46
C ALA A 19 19.53 -11.89 -6.34
N GLY A 20 19.78 -10.99 -5.38
CA GLY A 20 20.61 -11.27 -4.19
C GLY A 20 22.09 -11.54 -4.50
N SER A 21 22.51 -11.40 -5.77
CA SER A 21 23.87 -11.59 -6.24
C SER A 21 24.26 -10.53 -7.27
N LEU A 22 25.52 -10.08 -7.21
CA LEU A 22 26.09 -9.06 -8.07
C LEU A 22 27.10 -9.71 -9.03
N SER A 23 26.62 -10.57 -9.91
CA SER A 23 27.43 -11.12 -11.01
C SER A 23 27.30 -10.22 -12.26
N ALA A 24 28.28 -10.27 -13.15
CA ALA A 24 28.23 -9.53 -14.41
C ALA A 24 27.01 -9.93 -15.27
N GLU A 25 26.60 -11.20 -15.18
CA GLU A 25 25.42 -11.74 -15.86
C GLU A 25 24.13 -11.16 -15.29
N GLU A 26 24.00 -11.09 -13.96
CA GLU A 26 22.82 -10.54 -13.28
C GLU A 26 22.71 -9.03 -13.50
N VAL A 27 23.83 -8.31 -13.52
CA VAL A 27 23.84 -6.88 -13.87
C VAL A 27 23.40 -6.67 -15.31
N GLY A 28 23.86 -7.51 -16.25
CA GLY A 28 23.41 -7.48 -17.64
C GLY A 28 21.91 -7.74 -17.77
N ALA A 29 21.40 -8.78 -17.10
CA ALA A 29 19.99 -9.13 -17.07
C ALA A 29 19.16 -7.98 -16.46
N ALA A 30 19.60 -7.40 -15.34
CA ALA A 30 18.93 -6.29 -14.67
C ALA A 30 18.78 -5.08 -15.60
N VAL A 31 19.84 -4.72 -16.32
CA VAL A 31 19.85 -3.59 -17.26
C VAL A 31 18.87 -3.81 -18.42
N ILE A 32 18.87 -5.03 -18.99
CA ILE A 32 18.01 -5.40 -20.12
C ILE A 32 16.55 -5.47 -19.69
N CYS A 33 16.26 -6.21 -18.61
CA CYS A 33 14.91 -6.36 -18.05
C CYS A 33 14.36 -5.01 -17.58
N GLY A 34 15.18 -4.20 -16.90
CA GLY A 34 14.83 -2.83 -16.52
C GLY A 34 14.56 -1.94 -17.73
N GLY A 35 15.33 -2.11 -18.81
CA GLY A 35 15.17 -1.44 -20.11
C GLY A 35 13.81 -1.74 -20.74
N LEU A 36 13.52 -3.03 -20.92
CA LEU A 36 12.27 -3.51 -21.48
C LEU A 36 11.07 -3.09 -20.62
N GLY A 37 11.19 -3.20 -19.30
CA GLY A 37 10.15 -2.77 -18.36
C GLY A 37 9.88 -1.25 -18.43
N ALA A 38 10.92 -0.43 -18.50
CA ALA A 38 10.77 1.03 -18.62
C ALA A 38 10.12 1.43 -19.97
N ILE A 39 10.47 0.75 -21.06
CA ILE A 39 9.83 0.94 -22.36
C ILE A 39 8.36 0.51 -22.31
N TRP A 40 8.06 -0.63 -21.69
CA TRP A 40 6.71 -1.15 -21.52
C TRP A 40 5.82 -0.19 -20.71
N VAL A 41 6.31 0.28 -19.57
CA VAL A 41 5.63 1.31 -18.73
C VAL A 41 5.40 2.59 -19.53
N ARG A 42 6.38 3.02 -20.32
CA ARG A 42 6.22 4.19 -21.20
C ARG A 42 5.16 3.96 -22.26
N GLN A 43 5.06 2.77 -22.85
CA GLN A 43 4.02 2.48 -23.85
C GLN A 43 2.63 2.44 -23.23
N LEU A 44 2.47 1.79 -22.06
CA LEU A 44 1.22 1.83 -21.29
C LEU A 44 0.82 3.27 -20.91
N GLY A 45 1.79 4.07 -20.46
CA GLY A 45 1.59 5.49 -20.14
C GLY A 45 1.38 6.40 -21.34
N ARG A 46 1.56 5.92 -22.59
CA ARG A 46 1.15 6.63 -23.81
C ARG A 46 -0.27 6.27 -24.26
N CYS A 47 -0.78 5.11 -23.83
CA CYS A 47 -2.16 4.71 -24.07
C CYS A 47 -3.13 5.28 -23.02
N GLY A 48 -2.64 5.63 -21.83
CA GLY A 48 -3.38 6.43 -20.85
C GLY A 48 -2.90 7.87 -20.87
N ASP A 49 -3.80 8.84 -21.05
CA ASP A 49 -3.50 10.30 -21.10
C ASP A 49 -2.90 10.88 -19.79
N HIS A 50 -2.52 10.05 -18.83
CA HIS A 50 -2.35 10.47 -17.44
C HIS A 50 -0.98 10.02 -16.92
N HIS A 51 -0.11 11.00 -16.67
CA HIS A 51 1.18 10.80 -16.04
C HIS A 51 1.02 10.33 -14.59
N LEU A 52 1.78 9.30 -14.23
CA LEU A 52 1.81 8.70 -12.90
C LEU A 52 2.61 9.60 -11.97
N MET A 53 2.04 10.75 -11.58
CA MET A 53 2.65 11.64 -10.59
C MET A 53 2.50 11.04 -9.19
N ILE A 54 3.47 10.22 -8.80
CA ILE A 54 3.62 9.80 -7.41
C ILE A 54 4.08 11.03 -6.62
N ARG A 55 3.14 11.73 -5.99
CA ARG A 55 3.46 12.88 -5.14
C ARG A 55 4.23 12.39 -3.90
N PRO A 56 5.40 12.97 -3.56
CA PRO A 56 6.16 12.58 -2.37
C PRO A 56 5.35 12.76 -1.08
N ALA A 57 4.39 13.70 -1.07
CA ALA A 57 3.43 13.86 0.02
C ALA A 57 2.53 12.63 0.24
N ALA A 58 2.23 11.84 -0.80
CA ALA A 58 1.46 10.60 -0.72
C ALA A 58 2.31 9.41 -0.23
N LEU A 59 3.64 9.47 -0.39
CA LEU A 59 4.58 8.45 0.13
C LEU A 59 4.85 8.58 1.62
N LYS A 60 4.79 9.81 2.17
CA LYS A 60 5.05 10.05 3.60
C LYS A 60 4.20 9.19 4.55
N PRO A 61 2.87 9.05 4.39
CA PRO A 61 2.08 8.17 5.24
C PRO A 61 2.45 6.70 5.05
N LEU A 62 2.76 6.26 3.82
CA LEU A 62 3.19 4.90 3.52
C LEU A 62 4.52 4.56 4.21
N LEU A 63 5.54 5.42 4.09
CA LEU A 63 6.83 5.23 4.73
C LEU A 63 6.74 5.22 6.25
N THR A 64 5.88 6.09 6.81
CA THR A 64 5.65 6.12 8.26
C THR A 64 4.95 4.85 8.74
N ALA A 65 3.99 4.33 7.98
CA ALA A 65 3.37 3.03 8.25
C ALA A 65 4.39 1.89 8.14
N LEU A 66 5.23 1.90 7.10
CA LEU A 66 6.26 0.88 6.88
C LEU A 66 7.30 0.85 8.01
N ALA A 67 7.72 2.01 8.51
CA ALA A 67 8.66 2.10 9.62
C ALA A 67 8.08 1.60 10.95
N ARG A 68 6.75 1.69 11.12
CA ARG A 68 6.06 1.22 12.32
C ARG A 68 5.62 -0.24 12.24
N LEU A 69 5.59 -0.83 11.04
CA LEU A 69 5.16 -2.22 10.81
C LEU A 69 5.82 -3.25 11.73
N PRO A 70 7.15 -3.26 11.98
CA PRO A 70 7.74 -4.32 12.79
C PRO A 70 7.21 -4.30 14.24
N GLY A 71 7.14 -3.11 14.84
CA GLY A 71 6.66 -2.93 16.21
C GLY A 71 5.16 -3.19 16.36
N GLU A 72 4.37 -2.73 15.39
CA GLU A 72 2.93 -2.94 15.38
C GLU A 72 2.56 -4.39 15.06
N THR A 73 3.31 -5.08 14.19
CA THR A 73 3.16 -6.52 13.93
C THR A 73 3.43 -7.33 15.19
N LEU A 74 4.48 -6.99 15.95
CA LEU A 74 4.79 -7.66 17.21
C LEU A 74 3.68 -7.43 18.25
N ARG A 75 3.16 -6.20 18.32
CA ARG A 75 2.07 -5.84 19.24
C ARG A 75 0.77 -6.56 18.89
N VAL A 76 0.40 -6.62 17.61
CA VAL A 76 -0.77 -7.37 17.12
C VAL A 76 -0.57 -8.86 17.37
N GLY A 77 0.62 -9.41 17.11
CA GLY A 77 0.95 -10.81 17.39
C GLY A 77 0.80 -11.16 18.87
N LEU A 78 1.28 -10.31 19.78
CA LEU A 78 1.12 -10.48 21.23
C LEU A 78 -0.36 -10.41 21.66
N ARG A 79 -1.14 -9.51 21.04
CA ARG A 79 -2.58 -9.38 21.30
C ARG A 79 -3.36 -10.59 20.81
N LEU A 80 -3.06 -11.09 19.61
CA LEU A 80 -3.63 -12.32 19.07
C LEU A 80 -3.25 -13.54 19.92
N LEU A 81 -1.99 -13.66 20.33
CA LEU A 81 -1.56 -14.73 21.22
C LEU A 81 -2.31 -14.67 22.56
N ARG A 82 -2.45 -13.48 23.15
CA ARG A 82 -3.23 -13.28 24.38
C ARG A 82 -4.71 -13.59 24.17
N ALA A 83 -5.29 -13.24 23.02
CA ALA A 83 -6.68 -13.56 22.66
C ALA A 83 -6.90 -15.07 22.52
N VAL A 84 -5.99 -15.78 21.86
CA VAL A 84 -6.02 -17.25 21.74
C VAL A 84 -5.88 -17.92 23.10
N VAL A 85 -4.99 -17.42 23.96
CA VAL A 85 -4.77 -17.98 25.31
C VAL A 85 -5.91 -17.68 26.27
N ARG A 86 -6.56 -16.51 26.16
CA ARG A 86 -7.68 -16.12 27.03
C ARG A 86 -9.06 -16.48 26.48
N GLY A 87 -9.17 -16.84 25.20
CA GLY A 87 -10.41 -17.18 24.53
C GLY A 87 -11.36 -16.00 24.31
N ASP A 88 -10.85 -14.77 24.35
CA ASP A 88 -11.68 -13.60 24.66
C ASP A 88 -11.35 -12.40 23.76
N VAL A 89 -11.60 -12.53 22.45
CA VAL A 89 -11.79 -11.39 21.53
C VAL A 89 -12.63 -11.84 20.32
N ALA A 90 -13.80 -11.22 20.13
CA ALA A 90 -14.46 -11.17 18.83
C ALA A 90 -14.05 -9.87 18.14
N GLY A 91 -13.40 -9.96 16.97
CA GLY A 91 -13.17 -8.80 16.11
C GLY A 91 -14.51 -8.20 15.65
N GLU A 92 -14.51 -6.92 15.27
CA GLU A 92 -15.73 -6.22 14.88
C GLU A 92 -15.58 -5.55 13.51
N ASP A 93 -16.59 -5.73 12.66
CA ASP A 93 -16.70 -5.02 11.39
C ASP A 93 -17.31 -3.64 11.61
N ARG A 94 -16.63 -2.60 11.12
CA ARG A 94 -17.05 -1.21 11.31
C ARG A 94 -17.05 -0.42 10.02
N ALA A 95 -18.07 0.42 9.89
CA ALA A 95 -18.12 1.42 8.83
C ALA A 95 -17.48 2.71 9.31
N VAL A 96 -16.31 3.05 8.78
CA VAL A 96 -15.51 4.20 9.17
C VAL A 96 -15.55 5.27 8.07
N GLN A 97 -15.48 6.54 8.47
CA GLN A 97 -15.46 7.64 7.50
C GLN A 97 -14.10 7.71 6.77
N PRO A 98 -14.06 8.14 5.50
CA PRO A 98 -12.83 8.15 4.71
C PRO A 98 -11.76 9.09 5.26
N ALA A 99 -12.17 10.16 5.96
CA ALA A 99 -11.26 11.07 6.66
C ALA A 99 -10.51 10.39 7.82
N GLN A 100 -11.13 9.42 8.48
CA GLN A 100 -10.53 8.63 9.55
C GLN A 100 -9.64 7.50 9.00
N ALA A 101 -10.00 6.94 7.84
CA ALA A 101 -9.23 5.93 7.12
C ALA A 101 -8.28 6.57 6.07
N ALA A 102 -7.25 7.27 6.56
CA ALA A 102 -6.15 7.82 5.76
C ALA A 102 -6.54 8.83 4.65
N HIS A 103 -7.65 9.57 4.82
CA HIS A 103 -8.13 10.57 3.85
C HIS A 103 -8.31 9.99 2.43
N CYS A 104 -8.99 8.85 2.33
CA CYS A 104 -9.24 8.20 1.06
C CYS A 104 -10.32 8.94 0.23
N PRO A 105 -10.01 9.48 -0.97
CA PRO A 105 -11.00 10.11 -1.84
C PRO A 105 -11.92 9.03 -2.45
N LEU A 106 -13.15 8.92 -1.95
CA LEU A 106 -14.14 7.93 -2.43
C LEU A 106 -14.98 8.43 -3.61
N ASN A 107 -15.26 9.73 -3.67
CA ASN A 107 -16.23 10.33 -4.60
C ASN A 107 -15.59 10.86 -5.88
N GLU A 108 -14.27 10.85 -5.96
CA GLU A 108 -13.53 11.31 -7.13
C GLU A 108 -13.20 10.12 -8.03
N ASP A 109 -13.40 10.34 -9.34
CA ASP A 109 -13.07 9.41 -10.40
C ASP A 109 -11.88 9.95 -11.21
N GLY A 110 -11.06 9.03 -11.69
CA GLY A 110 -9.81 9.34 -12.39
C GLY A 110 -8.67 8.41 -11.95
N PRO A 111 -7.70 8.12 -12.83
CA PRO A 111 -6.63 7.18 -12.52
C PRO A 111 -5.67 7.70 -11.43
N GLN A 112 -5.50 9.02 -11.30
CA GLN A 112 -4.72 9.64 -10.22
C GLN A 112 -5.39 9.46 -8.85
N THR A 113 -6.72 9.65 -8.81
CA THR A 113 -7.51 9.38 -7.62
C THR A 113 -7.56 7.90 -7.29
N ALA A 114 -7.61 7.01 -8.30
CA ALA A 114 -7.52 5.57 -8.12
C ALA A 114 -6.19 5.16 -7.47
N GLY A 115 -5.07 5.75 -7.90
CA GLY A 115 -3.75 5.55 -7.28
C GLY A 115 -3.71 6.04 -5.83
N THR A 116 -4.18 7.26 -5.57
CA THR A 116 -4.26 7.83 -4.21
C THR A 116 -5.13 6.96 -3.29
N ARG A 117 -6.26 6.47 -3.79
CA ARG A 117 -7.18 5.57 -3.09
C ARG A 117 -6.54 4.21 -2.81
N ALA A 118 -5.79 3.63 -3.75
CA ALA A 118 -5.05 2.39 -3.51
C ALA A 118 -3.98 2.56 -2.41
N VAL A 119 -3.25 3.67 -2.43
CA VAL A 119 -2.27 3.99 -1.37
C VAL A 119 -2.94 4.19 -0.02
N ALA A 120 -4.09 4.89 0.02
CA ALA A 120 -4.85 5.11 1.26
C ALA A 120 -5.42 3.79 1.82
N VAL A 121 -5.95 2.90 0.98
CA VAL A 121 -6.41 1.56 1.37
C VAL A 121 -5.27 0.71 1.89
N LEU A 122 -4.12 0.72 1.21
CA LEU A 122 -2.94 -0.01 1.67
C LEU A 122 -2.47 0.53 3.03
N ALA A 123 -2.36 1.85 3.18
CA ALA A 123 -1.96 2.46 4.44
C ALA A 123 -2.94 2.14 5.58
N ALA A 124 -4.25 2.15 5.32
CA ALA A 124 -5.30 1.79 6.28
C ALA A 124 -5.40 0.28 6.56
N SER A 125 -4.85 -0.57 5.69
CA SER A 125 -4.76 -2.02 5.93
C SER A 125 -3.46 -2.41 6.63
N LEU A 126 -2.44 -1.55 6.57
CA LEU A 126 -1.18 -1.69 7.30
C LEU A 126 -1.22 -0.95 8.65
N SER A 127 -2.27 -0.21 8.95
CA SER A 127 -2.43 0.42 10.26
C SER A 127 -2.71 -0.63 11.34
N PRO A 128 -2.31 -0.36 12.59
CA PRO A 128 -2.49 -1.32 13.68
C PRO A 128 -3.96 -1.68 13.84
N ASP A 129 -4.21 -2.96 14.11
CA ASP A 129 -5.53 -3.49 14.51
C ASP A 129 -6.68 -3.31 13.50
N THR A 130 -6.41 -2.87 12.26
CA THR A 130 -7.44 -2.52 11.28
C THR A 130 -7.11 -3.04 9.89
N TYR A 131 -8.12 -3.53 9.17
CA TYR A 131 -8.00 -4.04 7.82
C TYR A 131 -9.18 -3.57 6.96
N VAL A 132 -8.94 -3.07 5.74
CA VAL A 132 -10.02 -2.60 4.87
C VAL A 132 -10.67 -3.79 4.15
N LEU A 133 -11.96 -4.03 4.41
CA LEU A 133 -12.74 -5.09 3.76
C LEU A 133 -13.34 -4.62 2.43
N ARG A 134 -13.97 -3.43 2.44
CA ARG A 134 -14.73 -2.94 1.29
C ARG A 134 -14.80 -1.43 1.25
N LEU A 135 -14.71 -0.88 0.04
CA LEU A 135 -15.01 0.52 -0.24
C LEU A 135 -16.48 0.65 -0.65
N GLU A 136 -17.31 1.25 0.20
CA GLU A 136 -18.71 1.54 -0.11
C GLU A 136 -18.84 2.94 -0.72
N ARG A 137 -18.43 3.08 -1.99
CA ARG A 137 -18.47 4.38 -2.70
C ARG A 137 -19.86 5.03 -2.69
N ALA A 138 -20.91 4.24 -2.93
CA ALA A 138 -22.30 4.73 -2.94
C ALA A 138 -22.77 5.31 -1.58
N ARG A 139 -22.12 4.92 -0.48
CA ARG A 139 -22.46 5.36 0.88
C ARG A 139 -21.40 6.29 1.47
N GLY A 140 -20.34 6.59 0.72
CA GLY A 140 -19.22 7.42 1.20
C GLY A 140 -18.50 6.85 2.42
N ARG A 141 -18.47 5.51 2.58
CA ARG A 141 -17.90 4.84 3.76
C ARG A 141 -16.88 3.77 3.38
N ILE A 142 -16.00 3.47 4.32
CA ILE A 142 -15.02 2.39 4.21
C ILE A 142 -15.36 1.36 5.28
N CYS A 143 -15.62 0.13 4.87
CA CYS A 143 -15.82 -0.99 5.78
C CYS A 143 -14.44 -1.53 6.16
N VAL A 144 -14.14 -1.50 7.45
CA VAL A 144 -12.90 -2.01 8.03
C VAL A 144 -13.22 -3.09 9.06
N HIS A 145 -12.41 -4.13 9.10
CA HIS A 145 -12.39 -5.09 10.18
C HIS A 145 -11.40 -4.62 11.25
N ALA A 146 -11.86 -4.48 12.49
CA ALA A 146 -10.99 -4.19 13.62
C ALA A 146 -10.74 -5.47 14.42
N ILE A 147 -9.47 -5.77 14.69
CA ILE A 147 -9.07 -6.95 15.48
C ILE A 147 -9.54 -6.83 16.93
N LEU A 148 -9.64 -5.59 17.44
CA LEU A 148 -10.18 -5.29 18.77
C LEU A 148 -11.47 -4.48 18.65
N PRO A 149 -12.49 -4.78 19.47
CA PRO A 149 -13.63 -3.89 19.62
C PRO A 149 -13.17 -2.54 20.18
N ALA A 150 -13.95 -1.48 19.92
CA ALA A 150 -13.71 -0.16 20.49
C ALA A 150 -13.83 -0.27 22.00
N GLU A 151 -12.94 0.42 22.69
CA GLU A 151 -13.13 0.69 24.11
C GLU A 151 -14.53 1.32 24.30
N GLY A 152 -15.43 0.57 24.94
CA GLY A 152 -16.81 1.00 25.22
C GLY A 152 -17.92 0.08 24.73
N SER A 153 -17.62 -1.01 23.99
CA SER A 153 -18.60 -2.05 23.64
C SER A 153 -18.27 -3.34 24.39
N ALA A 154 -18.58 -3.34 25.70
CA ALA A 154 -18.68 -4.52 26.56
C ALA A 154 -20.07 -4.55 27.18
#